data_AF-A0A914NWN5-F1
#
_entry.id   AF-A0A914NWN5-F1
#
_cell.length_a   1.000
_cell.length_b   1.000
_cell.length_c   1.000
_cell.angle_alpha   90.00
_cell.angle_beta   90.00
_cell.angle_gamma   90.00
#
_symmetry.space_group_name_H-M   'P 1'
#
loop_
_entity.id
_entity.type
_entity.pdbx_description
1 polymer ?
#
loop_
_entity_poly.entity_id
_entity_poly.type
_entity_poly.pdbx_seq_one_letter_code
_entity_poly.pdbx_strand_id
1 'polypeptide(L)'
;AYITNELSFPDNVKSNFLASIGYYKCDKHDDSTDSGFQKRCSLFANGKHTQFLSRLDFDLGNQELFLLNNLDVNFNIYRSKNSFALQRLNATDEVQYRLYVHDVKLFVKMIEVQPSLNMNIYKTLESKPATYAVRKTEIKSTFLTAGRTEIEYNAFSASIPRRITVALISNKAFNGDFGLSPFNFQPYDLRDISVHTGGHIFPLVAYKLKFKNNLFVRAFVDMYEALGVDNSDRSIDISMDKFKNGWTFFVIPLTSTLDDSCGFELLRSGTTSIRLEFNTPIPAGGVEMIVLGEFDQMLMIDYNRHIVSDSNLG
;
A
#
# COMPACT_ATOMS: atom_id res chain seq x y z
N ALA A 1 -2.38 3.06 2.53
CA ALA A 1 -2.83 4.39 2.06
C ALA A 1 -2.50 4.66 0.58
N TYR A 2 -1.40 5.31 0.15
CA TYR A 2 -1.24 5.71 -1.27
C TYR A 2 -1.27 4.52 -2.25
N ILE A 3 -0.41 3.52 -2.05
CA ILE A 3 -0.36 2.32 -2.91
C ILE A 3 -1.74 1.63 -2.94
N THR A 4 -2.35 1.45 -1.76
CA THR A 4 -3.70 0.88 -1.62
C THR A 4 -4.73 1.65 -2.45
N ASN A 5 -4.75 2.99 -2.37
CA ASN A 5 -5.68 3.83 -3.11
C ASN A 5 -5.45 3.73 -4.64
N GLU A 6 -4.20 3.63 -5.08
CA GLU A 6 -3.87 3.45 -6.49
C GLU A 6 -4.38 2.11 -7.03
N LEU A 7 -4.26 1.04 -6.22
CA LEU A 7 -4.58 -0.34 -6.60
C LEU A 7 -6.02 -0.77 -6.28
N SER A 8 -6.83 0.07 -5.63
CA SER A 8 -8.18 -0.31 -5.18
C SER A 8 -9.33 0.43 -5.88
N PHE A 9 -9.05 1.58 -6.50
CA PHE A 9 -10.11 2.47 -6.96
C PHE A 9 -10.08 2.76 -8.48
N PRO A 10 -11.26 2.82 -9.11
CA PRO A 10 -11.40 3.27 -10.48
C PRO A 10 -11.29 4.80 -10.61
N ASP A 11 -11.17 5.26 -11.86
CA ASP A 11 -10.95 6.67 -12.19
C ASP A 11 -12.05 7.60 -11.66
N ASN A 12 -13.32 7.19 -11.75
CA ASN A 12 -14.45 7.98 -11.26
C ASN A 12 -14.40 8.20 -9.73
N VAL A 13 -13.95 7.21 -8.96
CA VAL A 13 -13.79 7.32 -7.51
C VAL A 13 -12.58 8.18 -7.17
N LYS A 14 -11.46 7.97 -7.87
CA LYS A 14 -10.23 8.76 -7.70
C LYS A 14 -10.44 10.24 -8.02
N SER A 15 -11.17 10.55 -9.09
CA SER A 15 -11.41 11.92 -9.55
C SER A 15 -12.46 12.68 -8.74
N ASN A 16 -13.42 11.98 -8.11
CA ASN A 16 -14.51 12.61 -7.36
C ASN A 16 -14.38 12.40 -5.85
N PHE A 17 -14.53 11.16 -5.37
CA PHE A 17 -14.59 10.89 -3.93
C PHE A 17 -13.25 11.13 -3.25
N LEU A 18 -12.14 10.70 -3.87
CA LEU A 18 -10.81 10.91 -3.27
C LEU A 18 -10.36 12.38 -3.29
N ALA A 19 -11.03 13.28 -4.01
CA ALA A 19 -10.78 14.71 -3.87
C ALA A 19 -11.06 15.20 -2.43
N SER A 20 -11.97 14.55 -1.69
CA SER A 20 -12.25 14.84 -0.27
C SER A 20 -11.06 14.59 0.67
N ILE A 21 -10.12 13.75 0.25
CA ILE A 21 -8.87 13.46 0.97
C ILE A 21 -7.67 14.22 0.40
N GLY A 22 -7.89 15.13 -0.55
CA GLY A 22 -6.83 15.90 -1.23
C GLY A 22 -6.08 15.11 -2.30
N TYR A 23 -6.60 13.95 -2.71
CA TYR A 23 -6.07 13.20 -3.83
C TYR A 23 -6.56 13.83 -5.14
N TYR A 24 -5.61 14.21 -6.00
CA TYR A 24 -5.88 14.64 -7.36
C TYR A 24 -5.01 13.84 -8.29
N LYS A 25 -5.65 13.12 -9.21
CA LYS A 25 -4.99 12.31 -10.23
C LYS A 25 -3.99 13.13 -11.01
N CYS A 26 -2.77 12.61 -11.11
CA CYS A 26 -1.77 13.06 -12.07
C CYS A 26 -1.77 12.11 -13.27
N ASP A 27 -1.45 12.66 -14.44
CA ASP A 27 -1.12 11.88 -15.64
C ASP A 27 0.39 11.75 -15.81
N LYS A 28 1.15 12.72 -15.29
CA LYS A 28 2.61 12.69 -15.25
C LYS A 28 3.12 13.06 -13.87
N HIS A 29 4.04 12.25 -13.35
CA HIS A 29 4.78 12.62 -12.15
C HIS A 29 5.81 13.70 -12.47
N ASP A 30 6.07 14.57 -11.49
CA ASP A 30 7.15 15.56 -11.51
C ASP A 30 7.05 16.60 -12.65
N ASP A 31 5.84 16.86 -13.13
CA ASP A 31 5.54 17.85 -14.17
C ASP A 31 4.70 19.00 -13.59
N SER A 32 5.19 20.25 -13.69
CA SER A 32 4.49 21.44 -13.17
C SER A 32 3.25 21.81 -14.00
N THR A 33 3.14 21.29 -15.22
CA THR A 33 2.00 21.48 -16.11
C THR A 33 0.90 20.44 -15.88
N ASP A 34 1.16 19.42 -15.06
CA ASP A 34 0.18 18.38 -14.73
C ASP A 34 -1.05 18.97 -14.01
N SER A 35 -2.23 18.56 -14.46
CA SER A 35 -3.49 19.11 -13.97
C SER A 35 -3.76 18.76 -12.50
N GLY A 36 -3.31 17.58 -12.04
CA GLY A 36 -3.41 17.14 -10.66
C GLY A 36 -2.50 17.98 -9.75
N PHE A 37 -1.27 18.23 -10.18
CA PHE A 37 -0.34 19.13 -9.48
C PHE A 37 -0.92 20.54 -9.33
N GLN A 38 -1.41 21.14 -10.42
CA GLN A 38 -1.99 22.50 -10.39
C GLN A 38 -3.23 22.59 -9.50
N LYS A 39 -4.10 21.57 -9.50
CA LYS A 39 -5.25 21.49 -8.59
C LYS A 39 -4.83 21.40 -7.12
N ARG A 40 -3.79 20.63 -6.80
CA ARG A 40 -3.24 20.60 -5.42
C ARG A 40 -2.67 21.94 -5.00
N CYS A 41 -1.96 22.64 -5.90
CA CYS A 41 -1.46 23.98 -5.61
C CYS A 41 -2.59 24.99 -5.37
N SER A 42 -3.67 24.93 -6.16
CA SER A 42 -4.77 25.91 -6.07
C SER A 42 -5.58 25.80 -4.77
N LEU A 43 -5.60 24.64 -4.12
CA LEU A 43 -6.20 24.45 -2.79
C LEU A 43 -5.59 25.35 -1.73
N PHE A 44 -4.26 25.54 -1.78
CA PHE A 44 -3.51 26.30 -0.78
C PHE A 44 -3.10 27.70 -1.28
N ALA A 45 -3.43 28.04 -2.53
CA ALA A 45 -3.12 29.33 -3.12
C ALA A 45 -3.68 30.48 -2.27
N ASN A 46 -2.90 31.55 -2.14
CA ASN A 46 -3.24 32.74 -1.35
C ASN A 46 -3.48 32.45 0.16
N GLY A 47 -2.89 31.38 0.70
CA GLY A 47 -3.00 31.04 2.12
C GLY A 47 -4.36 30.48 2.52
N LYS A 48 -5.12 29.93 1.56
CA LYS A 48 -6.40 29.28 1.84
C LYS A 48 -6.22 28.08 2.77
N HIS A 49 -7.09 27.99 3.78
CA HIS A 49 -7.22 26.79 4.58
C HIS A 49 -8.07 25.78 3.81
N THR A 50 -7.60 24.53 3.77
CA THR A 50 -8.31 23.42 3.14
C THR A 50 -8.67 22.38 4.20
N GLN A 51 -9.85 21.78 4.05
CA GLN A 51 -10.32 20.69 4.90
C GLN A 51 -10.24 19.37 4.14
N PHE A 52 -9.80 18.33 4.83
CA PHE A 52 -9.76 16.96 4.31
C PHE A 52 -10.48 16.02 5.28
N LEU A 53 -11.15 15.00 4.74
CA LEU A 53 -11.79 13.96 5.53
C LEU A 53 -11.48 12.60 4.91
N SER A 54 -10.65 11.81 5.60
CA SER A 54 -10.29 10.46 5.17
C SER A 54 -10.76 9.42 6.17
N ARG A 55 -11.09 8.23 5.67
CA ARG A 55 -11.11 7.01 6.50
C ARG A 55 -9.69 6.75 6.99
N LEU A 56 -9.56 6.36 8.25
CA LEU A 56 -8.30 5.90 8.81
C LEU A 56 -8.06 4.47 8.33
N ASP A 57 -6.99 4.26 7.57
CA ASP A 57 -6.63 2.97 6.96
C ASP A 57 -5.67 2.22 7.89
N PHE A 58 -6.19 1.17 8.54
CA PHE A 58 -5.46 0.28 9.44
C PHE A 58 -6.10 -1.11 9.42
N ASP A 59 -5.32 -2.15 9.71
CA ASP A 59 -5.70 -3.56 9.51
C ASP A 59 -7.07 -3.92 10.14
N LEU A 60 -7.29 -3.56 11.41
CA LEU A 60 -8.54 -3.82 12.13
C LEU A 60 -9.70 -2.92 11.67
N GLY A 61 -9.39 -1.77 11.09
CA GLY A 61 -10.37 -0.87 10.50
C GLY A 61 -10.89 -1.37 9.16
N ASN A 62 -10.21 -2.34 8.52
CA ASN A 62 -10.54 -2.86 7.19
C ASN A 62 -11.39 -4.14 7.21
N GLN A 63 -11.67 -4.73 8.38
CA GLN A 63 -12.61 -5.84 8.54
C GLN A 63 -14.07 -5.35 8.76
N GLU A 64 -15.04 -6.22 8.50
CA GLU A 64 -16.47 -5.85 8.41
C GLU A 64 -17.21 -5.78 9.75
N LEU A 65 -16.68 -6.40 10.81
CA LEU A 65 -17.31 -6.50 12.12
C LEU A 65 -17.08 -5.26 12.99
N PHE A 66 -18.00 -4.98 13.90
CA PHE A 66 -17.81 -3.96 14.92
C PHE A 66 -16.89 -4.47 16.03
N LEU A 67 -16.11 -3.56 16.61
CA LEU A 67 -15.30 -3.87 17.78
C LEU A 67 -16.19 -4.13 19.00
N LEU A 68 -15.73 -5.06 19.83
CA LEU A 68 -16.37 -5.40 21.09
C LEU A 68 -16.41 -4.17 22.02
N ASN A 69 -17.46 -4.08 22.84
CA ASN A 69 -17.58 -3.00 23.81
C ASN A 69 -16.51 -3.10 24.93
N ASN A 70 -16.31 -1.98 25.63
CA ASN A 70 -15.35 -1.85 26.73
C ASN A 70 -13.90 -2.17 26.31
N LEU A 71 -13.50 -1.69 25.15
CA LEU A 71 -12.12 -1.70 24.67
C LEU A 71 -11.57 -0.28 24.66
N ASP A 72 -10.38 -0.10 25.20
CA ASP A 72 -9.64 1.16 25.08
C ASP A 72 -8.88 1.18 23.76
N VAL A 73 -9.24 2.13 22.89
CA VAL A 73 -8.60 2.31 21.58
C VAL A 73 -7.82 3.61 21.58
N ASN A 74 -6.50 3.51 21.44
CA ASN A 74 -5.61 4.67 21.37
C ASN A 74 -5.06 4.84 19.95
N PHE A 75 -5.23 6.03 19.37
CA PHE A 75 -4.70 6.38 18.04
C PHE A 75 -3.54 7.37 18.18
N ASN A 76 -2.34 6.92 17.79
CA ASN A 76 -1.16 7.77 17.68
C ASN A 76 -0.92 8.12 16.22
N ILE A 77 -1.17 9.37 15.83
CA ILE A 77 -1.04 9.84 14.44
C ILE A 77 0.18 10.76 14.34
N TYR A 78 1.12 10.38 13.48
CA TYR A 78 2.34 11.14 13.23
C TYR A 78 2.28 11.81 11.86
N ARG A 79 2.79 13.04 11.78
CA ARG A 79 2.91 13.78 10.53
C ARG A 79 4.26 13.49 9.86
N SER A 80 4.23 13.20 8.57
CA SER A 80 5.44 13.08 7.76
C SER A 80 6.23 14.37 7.68
N LYS A 81 7.53 14.26 7.38
CA LYS A 81 8.42 15.41 7.14
C LYS A 81 7.90 16.28 5.99
N ASN A 82 8.14 17.58 6.06
CA ASN A 82 7.73 18.52 5.00
C ASN A 82 8.31 18.15 3.62
N SER A 83 9.55 17.66 3.58
CA SER A 83 10.23 17.24 2.35
C SER A 83 9.59 16.03 1.67
N PHE A 84 8.84 15.22 2.40
CA PHE A 84 8.06 14.11 1.85
C PHE A 84 6.62 14.55 1.53
N ALA A 85 6.03 15.39 2.38
CA ALA A 85 4.63 15.80 2.25
C ALA A 85 4.38 16.90 1.20
N LEU A 86 5.41 17.66 0.83
CA LEU A 86 5.30 18.80 -0.08
C LEU A 86 6.15 18.58 -1.33
N GLN A 87 5.62 18.99 -2.47
CA GLN A 87 6.32 18.99 -3.75
C GLN A 87 6.39 20.42 -4.30
N ARG A 88 7.57 20.82 -4.77
CA ARG A 88 7.90 22.10 -5.39
C ARG A 88 8.61 21.85 -6.73
N LEU A 89 7.85 21.96 -7.82
CA LEU A 89 8.36 21.79 -9.18
C LEU A 89 8.83 23.11 -9.82
N ASN A 90 8.44 24.25 -9.25
CA ASN A 90 8.91 25.56 -9.70
C ASN A 90 10.13 25.98 -8.85
N ALA A 91 11.31 25.86 -9.44
CA ALA A 91 12.61 26.00 -8.76
C ALA A 91 13.06 27.45 -8.51
N THR A 92 12.29 28.47 -8.93
CA THR A 92 12.67 29.88 -8.82
C THR A 92 12.52 30.46 -7.42
N ASP A 93 11.75 29.82 -6.55
CA ASP A 93 11.50 30.34 -5.21
C ASP A 93 12.41 29.66 -4.18
N GLU A 94 13.35 30.40 -3.59
CA GLU A 94 14.08 30.01 -2.37
C GLU A 94 13.17 29.89 -1.13
N VAL A 95 11.86 30.11 -1.31
CA VAL A 95 10.85 30.08 -0.26
C VAL A 95 10.70 28.67 0.30
N GLN A 96 10.87 28.54 1.62
CA GLN A 96 10.60 27.30 2.34
C GLN A 96 9.11 27.20 2.68
N TYR A 97 8.44 26.21 2.10
CA TYR A 97 7.05 25.90 2.40
C TYR A 97 6.95 24.93 3.58
N ARG A 98 5.95 25.14 4.44
CA ARG A 98 5.61 24.22 5.54
C ARG A 98 4.13 23.90 5.53
N LEU A 99 3.79 22.65 5.80
CA LEU A 99 2.42 22.23 6.03
C LEU A 99 2.09 22.46 7.52
N TYR A 100 1.07 23.28 7.79
CA TYR A 100 0.56 23.51 9.13
C TYR A 100 -0.81 22.85 9.28
N VAL A 101 -0.99 22.12 10.38
CA VAL A 101 -2.27 21.45 10.71
C VAL A 101 -2.95 22.29 11.79
N HIS A 102 -4.09 22.87 11.44
CA HIS A 102 -4.86 23.73 12.35
C HIS A 102 -5.67 22.92 13.35
N ASP A 103 -6.49 21.98 12.85
CA ASP A 103 -7.39 21.17 13.66
C ASP A 103 -7.38 19.73 13.16
N VAL A 104 -7.45 18.78 14.10
CA VAL A 104 -7.62 17.35 13.82
C VAL A 104 -8.83 16.85 14.58
N LYS A 105 -9.79 16.25 13.88
CA LYS A 105 -10.99 15.65 14.48
C LYS A 105 -11.10 14.21 14.03
N LEU A 106 -11.39 13.32 14.98
CA LEU A 106 -11.66 11.91 14.72
C LEU A 106 -13.17 11.67 14.88
N PHE A 107 -13.80 11.18 13.83
CA PHE A 107 -15.20 10.77 13.86
C PHE A 107 -15.28 9.24 13.96
N VAL A 108 -15.94 8.74 15.00
CA VAL A 108 -16.08 7.29 15.25
C VAL A 108 -17.56 6.93 15.24
N LYS A 109 -17.92 5.92 14.46
CA LYS A 109 -19.28 5.36 14.46
C LYS A 109 -19.42 4.39 15.63
N MET A 110 -20.29 4.71 16.58
CA MET A 110 -20.67 3.82 17.69
C MET A 110 -22.06 3.23 17.44
N ILE A 111 -22.29 2.01 17.91
CA ILE A 111 -23.58 1.33 17.80
C ILE A 111 -24.11 1.01 19.19
N GLU A 112 -25.37 1.38 19.43
CA GLU A 112 -26.09 1.00 20.63
C GLU A 112 -26.72 -0.39 20.41
N VAL A 113 -26.45 -1.30 21.35
CA VAL A 113 -26.87 -2.70 21.28
C VAL A 113 -27.98 -2.95 22.28
N GLN A 114 -29.04 -3.67 21.89
CA GLN A 114 -30.12 -4.03 22.81
C GLN A 114 -29.58 -4.82 24.02
N PRO A 115 -30.14 -4.63 25.23
CA PRO A 115 -29.64 -5.30 26.45
C PRO A 115 -29.59 -6.82 26.34
N SER A 116 -30.58 -7.44 25.70
CA SER A 116 -30.64 -8.89 25.48
C SER A 116 -29.48 -9.41 24.62
N LEU A 117 -29.14 -8.68 23.55
CA LEU A 117 -28.01 -9.01 22.69
C LEU A 117 -26.68 -8.80 23.43
N ASN A 118 -26.56 -7.73 24.23
CA ASN A 118 -25.37 -7.48 25.04
C ASN A 118 -25.13 -8.64 26.04
N MET A 119 -26.16 -9.10 26.75
CA MET A 119 -26.05 -10.27 27.64
C MET A 119 -25.64 -11.55 26.89
N ASN A 120 -26.18 -11.79 25.70
CA ASN A 120 -25.80 -12.93 24.86
C ASN A 120 -24.34 -12.86 24.40
N ILE A 121 -23.83 -11.67 24.09
CA ILE A 121 -22.41 -11.46 23.74
C ILE A 121 -21.53 -11.83 24.96
N TYR A 122 -21.82 -11.33 26.15
CA TYR A 122 -21.06 -11.68 27.36
C TYR A 122 -21.08 -13.17 27.66
N LYS A 123 -22.25 -13.81 27.58
CA LYS A 123 -22.36 -15.26 27.81
C LYS A 123 -21.59 -16.08 26.76
N THR A 124 -21.58 -15.64 25.51
CA THR A 124 -20.77 -16.28 24.46
C THR A 124 -19.29 -16.16 24.77
N LEU A 125 -18.83 -14.98 25.22
CA LEU A 125 -17.44 -14.70 25.56
C LEU A 125 -16.89 -15.55 26.71
N GLU A 126 -17.74 -16.01 27.64
CA GLU A 126 -17.34 -16.97 28.70
C GLU A 126 -16.90 -18.31 28.12
N SER A 127 -17.43 -18.70 26.96
CA SER A 127 -17.15 -19.98 26.31
C SER A 127 -16.17 -19.89 25.13
N LYS A 128 -16.22 -18.78 24.37
CA LYS A 128 -15.46 -18.57 23.15
C LYS A 128 -15.07 -17.10 23.00
N PRO A 129 -13.79 -16.79 22.74
CA PRO A 129 -13.38 -15.41 22.50
C PRO A 129 -14.01 -14.86 21.20
N ALA A 130 -14.14 -13.54 21.12
CA ALA A 130 -14.50 -12.88 19.89
C ALA A 130 -13.32 -12.93 18.91
N THR A 131 -13.57 -13.42 17.71
CA THR A 131 -12.54 -13.61 16.69
C THR A 131 -12.72 -12.63 15.54
N TYR A 132 -11.65 -11.92 15.19
CA TYR A 132 -11.55 -10.99 14.08
C TYR A 132 -10.51 -11.49 13.09
N ALA A 133 -10.94 -11.87 11.89
CA ALA A 133 -10.03 -12.09 10.77
C ALA A 133 -9.63 -10.73 10.19
N VAL A 134 -8.34 -10.44 10.17
CA VAL A 134 -7.79 -9.17 9.64
C VAL A 134 -6.76 -9.46 8.57
N ARG A 135 -6.67 -8.56 7.59
CA ARG A 135 -5.59 -8.52 6.62
C ARG A 135 -4.52 -7.60 7.17
N LYS A 136 -3.46 -8.18 7.73
CA LYS A 136 -2.33 -7.43 8.27
C LYS A 136 -1.45 -6.95 7.13
N THR A 137 -1.15 -5.67 7.11
CA THR A 137 -0.29 -5.08 6.07
C THR A 137 1.06 -4.70 6.66
N GLU A 138 2.15 -5.22 6.10
CA GLU A 138 3.51 -4.82 6.49
C GLU A 138 4.26 -4.22 5.31
N ILE A 139 4.93 -3.09 5.54
CA ILE A 139 5.78 -2.43 4.54
C ILE A 139 7.23 -2.56 4.98
N LYS A 140 8.08 -3.01 4.06
CA LYS A 140 9.54 -2.97 4.20
C LYS A 140 10.12 -2.19 3.05
N SER A 141 11.19 -1.45 3.32
CA SER A 141 11.98 -0.80 2.28
C SER A 141 13.44 -1.23 2.36
N THR A 142 14.12 -1.19 1.23
CA THR A 142 15.55 -1.45 1.17
C THR A 142 16.21 -0.64 0.07
N PHE A 143 17.41 -0.14 0.36
CA PHE A 143 18.20 0.62 -0.59
C PHE A 143 18.96 -0.32 -1.54
N LEU A 144 18.74 -0.14 -2.84
CA LEU A 144 19.45 -0.83 -3.91
C LEU A 144 20.62 0.03 -4.39
N THR A 145 21.84 -0.51 -4.21
CA THR A 145 23.07 0.17 -4.58
C THR A 145 23.21 0.33 -6.10
N ALA A 146 23.64 1.52 -6.53
CA ALA A 146 23.91 1.82 -7.93
C ALA A 146 24.95 0.87 -8.55
N GLY A 147 24.85 0.65 -9.87
CA GLY A 147 25.80 -0.17 -10.64
C GLY A 147 25.58 -1.69 -10.55
N ARG A 148 24.66 -2.17 -9.71
CA ARG A 148 24.26 -3.59 -9.66
C ARG A 148 23.19 -3.89 -10.71
N THR A 149 23.21 -5.12 -11.23
CA THR A 149 22.20 -5.65 -12.17
C THR A 149 21.38 -6.78 -11.56
N GLU A 150 21.82 -7.34 -10.43
CA GLU A 150 21.14 -8.42 -9.72
C GLU A 150 21.10 -8.08 -8.23
N ILE A 151 19.92 -8.24 -7.62
CA ILE A 151 19.71 -8.05 -6.19
C ILE A 151 18.87 -9.21 -5.67
N GLU A 152 19.24 -9.71 -4.50
CA GLU A 152 18.41 -10.58 -3.69
C GLU A 152 18.18 -9.93 -2.33
N TYR A 153 16.92 -9.93 -1.87
CA TYR A 153 16.52 -9.31 -0.62
C TYR A 153 15.55 -10.20 0.15
N ASN A 154 15.91 -10.56 1.39
CA ASN A 154 15.03 -11.27 2.30
C ASN A 154 14.04 -10.30 2.92
N ALA A 155 12.83 -10.24 2.36
CA ALA A 155 11.79 -9.32 2.81
C ALA A 155 11.16 -9.80 4.11
N PHE A 156 10.67 -11.04 4.19
CA PHE A 156 9.97 -11.55 5.37
C PHE A 156 10.59 -12.87 5.82
N SER A 157 10.63 -13.15 7.12
CA SER A 157 11.34 -14.33 7.68
C SER A 157 10.49 -15.19 8.61
N ALA A 158 9.37 -14.67 9.12
CA ALA A 158 8.53 -15.38 10.08
C ALA A 158 7.27 -15.96 9.42
N SER A 159 6.63 -15.17 8.56
CA SER A 159 5.41 -15.51 7.87
C SER A 159 5.57 -15.30 6.37
N ILE A 160 4.89 -16.15 5.60
CA ILE A 160 4.76 -16.00 4.15
C ILE A 160 3.54 -15.11 3.90
N PRO A 161 3.68 -13.96 3.25
CA PRO A 161 2.55 -13.13 2.89
C PRO A 161 1.66 -13.88 1.89
N ARG A 162 0.38 -13.52 1.90
CA ARG A 162 -0.56 -13.99 0.91
C ARG A 162 -0.36 -13.32 -0.44
N ARG A 163 0.00 -12.03 -0.42
CA ARG A 163 0.30 -11.23 -1.61
C ARG A 163 1.44 -10.28 -1.31
N ILE A 164 2.31 -10.08 -2.29
CA ILE A 164 3.36 -9.06 -2.24
C ILE A 164 3.14 -8.07 -3.36
N THR A 165 3.21 -6.78 -3.03
CA THR A 165 3.38 -5.72 -4.03
C THR A 165 4.78 -5.14 -3.91
N VAL A 166 5.52 -5.14 -5.01
CA VAL A 166 6.85 -4.53 -5.11
C VAL A 166 6.78 -3.29 -6.00
N ALA A 167 7.35 -2.19 -5.52
CA ALA A 167 7.51 -0.97 -6.29
C ALA A 167 8.91 -0.41 -6.08
N LEU A 168 9.45 0.23 -7.12
CA LEU A 168 10.78 0.84 -7.09
C LEU A 168 10.66 2.35 -7.20
N ILE A 169 11.44 3.08 -6.41
CA ILE A 169 11.43 4.54 -6.40
C ILE A 169 12.84 5.10 -6.27
N SER A 170 13.05 6.34 -6.73
CA SER A 170 14.34 7.01 -6.54
C SER A 170 14.62 7.17 -5.04
N ASN A 171 15.83 6.83 -4.61
CA ASN A 171 16.22 6.99 -3.20
C ASN A 171 16.12 8.46 -2.73
N LYS A 172 16.36 9.44 -3.63
CA LYS A 172 16.16 10.87 -3.32
C LYS A 172 14.69 11.18 -3.03
N ALA A 173 13.78 10.71 -3.88
CA ALA A 173 12.35 10.92 -3.70
C ALA A 173 11.83 10.24 -2.41
N PHE A 174 12.30 9.02 -2.13
CA PHE A 174 11.95 8.27 -0.92
C PHE A 174 12.36 9.02 0.37
N ASN A 175 13.55 9.59 0.40
CA ASN A 175 14.05 10.36 1.55
C ASN A 175 13.45 11.77 1.67
N GLY A 176 12.63 12.18 0.69
CA GLY A 176 11.98 13.47 0.61
C GLY A 176 12.87 14.50 -0.09
N ASP A 177 12.60 14.71 -1.37
CA ASP A 177 13.16 15.77 -2.21
C ASP A 177 11.98 16.61 -2.72
N PHE A 178 12.05 17.93 -2.56
CA PHE A 178 10.93 18.78 -2.96
C PHE A 178 10.66 18.74 -4.46
N GLY A 179 11.67 18.47 -5.30
CA GLY A 179 11.51 18.39 -6.75
C GLY A 179 10.97 17.06 -7.25
N LEU A 180 10.86 16.04 -6.39
CA LEU A 180 10.51 14.68 -6.79
C LEU A 180 9.33 14.14 -5.97
N SER A 181 8.42 13.46 -6.63
CA SER A 181 7.30 12.79 -6.00
C SER A 181 7.77 11.50 -5.32
N PRO A 182 7.48 11.29 -4.02
CA PRO A 182 7.72 10.02 -3.33
C PRO A 182 6.75 8.91 -3.77
N PHE A 183 5.96 9.15 -4.82
CA PHE A 183 5.00 8.22 -5.39
C PHE A 183 5.24 7.94 -6.87
N ASN A 184 6.38 8.38 -7.42
CA ASN A 184 6.77 8.11 -8.79
C ASN A 184 7.49 6.74 -8.89
N PHE A 185 6.71 5.67 -9.06
CA PHE A 185 7.17 4.29 -9.07
C PHE A 185 7.61 3.85 -10.46
N GLN A 186 8.92 3.91 -10.72
CA GLN A 186 9.50 3.67 -12.04
C GLN A 186 10.01 2.23 -12.18
N PRO A 187 10.01 1.65 -13.39
CA PRO A 187 10.46 0.28 -13.60
C PRO A 187 11.99 0.11 -13.57
N TYR A 188 12.76 1.20 -13.72
CA TYR A 188 14.24 1.20 -13.75
C TYR A 188 14.87 0.16 -14.70
N ASP A 189 14.22 -0.12 -15.83
CA ASP A 189 14.63 -1.14 -16.82
C ASP A 189 14.81 -2.55 -16.22
N LEU A 190 13.95 -2.89 -15.26
CA LEU A 190 13.85 -4.24 -14.71
C LEU A 190 13.61 -5.26 -15.83
N ARG A 191 14.32 -6.38 -15.76
CA ARG A 191 14.25 -7.54 -16.68
C ARG A 191 13.37 -8.64 -16.11
N ASP A 192 13.55 -8.95 -14.83
CA ASP A 192 12.83 -10.00 -14.13
C ASP A 192 12.64 -9.65 -12.65
N ILE A 193 11.52 -10.11 -12.10
CA ILE A 193 11.22 -10.11 -10.67
C ILE A 193 10.66 -11.47 -10.29
N SER A 194 11.25 -12.06 -9.27
CA SER A 194 10.82 -13.34 -8.71
C SER A 194 10.81 -13.31 -7.19
N VAL A 195 9.84 -14.01 -6.61
CA VAL A 195 9.67 -14.19 -5.18
C VAL A 195 9.92 -15.65 -4.84
N HIS A 196 10.89 -15.91 -3.98
CA HIS A 196 11.25 -17.24 -3.53
C HIS A 196 10.71 -17.45 -2.12
N THR A 197 9.86 -18.46 -1.93
CA THR A 197 9.31 -18.77 -0.61
C THR A 197 8.84 -20.22 -0.53
N GLY A 198 9.07 -20.88 0.60
CA GLY A 198 8.66 -22.27 0.82
C GLY A 198 9.22 -23.28 -0.20
N GLY A 199 10.39 -23.01 -0.80
CA GLY A 199 10.96 -23.84 -1.87
C GLY A 199 10.35 -23.63 -3.26
N HIS A 200 9.39 -22.72 -3.39
CA HIS A 200 8.75 -22.34 -4.64
C HIS A 200 9.23 -20.97 -5.13
N ILE A 201 9.03 -20.71 -6.42
CA ILE A 201 9.38 -19.46 -7.10
C ILE A 201 8.13 -18.92 -7.78
N PHE A 202 7.85 -17.64 -7.57
CA PHE A 202 6.69 -16.93 -8.12
C PHE A 202 7.13 -15.68 -8.89
N PRO A 203 6.65 -15.47 -10.13
CA PRO A 203 5.93 -16.44 -10.94
C PRO A 203 6.83 -17.63 -11.33
N LEU A 204 6.23 -18.78 -11.65
CA LEU A 204 6.98 -19.99 -12.05
C LEU A 204 7.76 -19.78 -13.35
N VAL A 205 7.18 -19.03 -14.29
CA VAL A 205 7.83 -18.65 -15.54
C VAL A 205 8.31 -17.22 -15.41
N ALA A 206 9.62 -17.06 -15.32
CA ALA A 206 10.30 -15.77 -15.24
C ALA A 206 9.84 -14.80 -16.32
N TYR A 207 9.83 -13.52 -15.97
CA TYR A 207 9.58 -12.45 -16.92
C TYR A 207 10.80 -12.20 -17.81
N LYS A 208 10.54 -11.55 -18.95
CA LYS A 208 11.56 -11.05 -19.88
C LYS A 208 11.22 -9.61 -20.25
N LEU A 209 11.14 -8.77 -19.24
CA LEU A 209 10.64 -7.41 -19.34
C LEU A 209 11.59 -6.53 -20.15
N LYS A 210 11.05 -5.79 -21.12
CA LYS A 210 11.75 -4.70 -21.82
C LYS A 210 10.81 -3.51 -21.99
N PHE A 211 10.86 -2.58 -21.05
CA PHE A 211 9.97 -1.42 -21.02
C PHE A 211 10.11 -0.52 -22.25
N LYS A 212 11.34 -0.37 -22.76
CA LYS A 212 11.62 0.42 -23.98
C LYS A 212 10.89 -0.11 -25.22
N ASN A 213 10.72 -1.43 -25.31
CA ASN A 213 10.07 -2.12 -26.44
C ASN A 213 8.62 -2.51 -26.15
N ASN A 214 8.04 -1.99 -25.06
CA ASN A 214 6.69 -2.34 -24.59
C ASN A 214 6.48 -3.84 -24.30
N LEU A 215 7.55 -4.58 -23.99
CA LEU A 215 7.47 -5.99 -23.59
C LEU A 215 7.30 -6.10 -22.08
N PHE A 216 6.20 -5.60 -21.55
CA PHE A 216 5.83 -5.68 -20.12
C PHE A 216 4.37 -6.09 -19.89
N VAL A 217 3.64 -6.38 -20.97
CA VAL A 217 2.19 -6.67 -20.95
C VAL A 217 1.84 -7.80 -19.99
N ARG A 218 2.67 -8.84 -19.91
CA ARG A 218 2.42 -9.94 -18.97
C ARG A 218 2.41 -9.46 -17.51
N ALA A 219 3.42 -8.71 -17.07
CA ALA A 219 3.46 -8.18 -15.70
C ALA A 219 2.28 -7.23 -15.42
N PHE A 220 1.81 -6.50 -16.44
CA PHE A 220 0.62 -5.66 -16.33
C PHE A 220 -0.67 -6.48 -16.16
N VAL A 221 -0.84 -7.56 -16.93
CA VAL A 221 -2.00 -8.47 -16.79
C VAL A 221 -1.95 -9.21 -15.47
N ASP A 222 -0.80 -9.77 -15.10
CA ASP A 222 -0.60 -10.47 -13.82
C ASP A 222 -0.94 -9.55 -12.64
N MET A 223 -0.66 -8.25 -12.72
CA MET A 223 -1.08 -7.27 -11.70
C MET A 223 -2.61 -7.19 -11.59
N TYR A 224 -3.34 -7.12 -12.71
CA TYR A 224 -4.80 -7.07 -12.71
C TYR A 224 -5.44 -8.36 -12.18
N GLU A 225 -4.90 -9.52 -12.59
CA GLU A 225 -5.33 -10.83 -12.10
C GLU A 225 -5.07 -10.98 -10.59
N ALA A 226 -3.87 -10.60 -10.11
CA ALA A 226 -3.51 -10.69 -8.69
C ALA A 226 -4.32 -9.75 -7.76
N LEU A 227 -4.96 -8.73 -8.33
CA LEU A 227 -5.89 -7.84 -7.63
C LEU A 227 -7.35 -8.33 -7.73
N GLY A 228 -7.64 -9.38 -8.51
CA GLY A 228 -9.00 -9.89 -8.75
C GLY A 228 -9.88 -8.91 -9.53
N VAL A 229 -9.27 -8.10 -10.41
CA VAL A 229 -9.91 -7.01 -11.16
C VAL A 229 -10.25 -7.41 -12.60
N ASP A 230 -9.52 -8.39 -13.14
CA ASP A 230 -9.64 -8.89 -14.51
C ASP A 230 -11.06 -9.37 -14.90
N ASN A 231 -11.78 -9.99 -13.96
CA ASN A 231 -13.10 -10.58 -14.18
C ASN A 231 -14.18 -10.09 -13.20
N SER A 232 -14.03 -8.88 -12.65
CA SER A 232 -15.03 -8.31 -11.75
C SER A 232 -15.53 -6.93 -12.20
N ASP A 233 -16.64 -6.47 -11.64
CA ASP A 233 -17.13 -5.09 -11.84
C ASP A 233 -16.21 -4.04 -11.18
N ARG A 234 -15.19 -4.49 -10.44
CA ARG A 234 -14.16 -3.62 -9.87
C ARG A 234 -13.16 -3.26 -10.96
N SER A 235 -12.61 -2.06 -10.90
CA SER A 235 -11.55 -1.61 -11.82
C SER A 235 -10.57 -0.70 -11.10
N ILE A 236 -9.37 -0.61 -11.65
CA ILE A 236 -8.30 0.29 -11.20
C ILE A 236 -7.93 1.27 -12.31
N ASP A 237 -7.55 2.49 -11.95
CA ASP A 237 -7.09 3.51 -12.90
C ASP A 237 -5.58 3.44 -13.15
N ILE A 238 -5.10 2.31 -13.68
CA ILE A 238 -3.71 2.15 -14.12
C ILE A 238 -3.73 1.62 -15.56
N SER A 239 -3.54 2.51 -16.53
CA SER A 239 -3.38 2.11 -17.93
C SER A 239 -1.99 1.52 -18.18
N MET A 240 -1.79 0.85 -19.32
CA MET A 240 -0.47 0.36 -19.73
C MET A 240 0.56 1.50 -19.84
N ASP A 241 0.12 2.70 -20.23
CA ASP A 241 1.00 3.87 -20.31
C ASP A 241 1.42 4.34 -18.91
N LYS A 242 0.47 4.45 -17.96
CA LYS A 242 0.77 4.74 -16.56
C LYS A 242 1.70 3.69 -15.93
N PHE A 243 1.43 2.42 -16.20
CA PHE A 243 2.25 1.30 -15.71
C PHE A 243 3.71 1.40 -16.17
N LYS A 244 3.95 1.87 -17.40
CA LYS A 244 5.30 2.12 -17.93
C LYS A 244 5.97 3.36 -17.32
N ASN A 245 5.17 4.36 -16.92
CA ASN A 245 5.61 5.73 -16.68
C ASN A 245 5.36 6.22 -15.24
N GLY A 246 5.60 5.40 -14.21
CA GLY A 246 5.58 5.87 -12.81
C GLY A 246 4.50 5.28 -11.91
N TRP A 247 3.63 4.42 -12.46
CA TRP A 247 2.70 3.60 -11.69
C TRP A 247 3.04 2.11 -11.86
N THR A 248 4.32 1.76 -11.81
CA THR A 248 4.78 0.38 -11.94
C THR A 248 4.68 -0.36 -10.61
N PHE A 249 3.71 -1.27 -10.49
CA PHE A 249 3.54 -2.15 -9.34
C PHE A 249 3.61 -3.61 -9.77
N PHE A 250 4.49 -4.39 -9.16
CA PHE A 250 4.54 -5.83 -9.37
C PHE A 250 3.79 -6.51 -8.24
N VAL A 251 2.57 -6.98 -8.55
CA VAL A 251 1.70 -7.65 -7.58
C VAL A 251 1.79 -9.15 -7.82
N ILE A 252 2.30 -9.89 -6.83
CA ILE A 252 2.55 -11.33 -6.93
C ILE A 252 1.72 -12.02 -5.84
N PRO A 253 0.69 -12.80 -6.22
CA PRO A 253 -0.05 -13.63 -5.28
C PRO A 253 0.81 -14.84 -4.92
N LEU A 254 0.83 -15.17 -3.64
CA LEU A 254 1.56 -16.32 -3.09
C LEU A 254 0.60 -17.38 -2.54
N THR A 255 -0.72 -17.17 -2.68
CA THR A 255 -1.77 -18.11 -2.29
C THR A 255 -1.61 -19.46 -2.97
N SER A 256 -2.19 -20.49 -2.37
CA SER A 256 -2.21 -21.84 -2.96
C SER A 256 -2.95 -21.87 -4.30
N THR A 257 -4.00 -21.06 -4.43
CA THR A 257 -4.80 -20.92 -5.65
C THR A 257 -4.26 -19.87 -6.62
N LEU A 258 -3.24 -19.10 -6.21
CA LEU A 258 -2.73 -17.91 -6.91
C LEU A 258 -3.79 -16.83 -7.19
N ASP A 259 -4.91 -16.90 -6.49
CA ASP A 259 -6.07 -16.03 -6.67
C ASP A 259 -6.37 -15.26 -5.39
N ASP A 260 -6.98 -14.08 -5.52
CA ASP A 260 -7.41 -13.23 -4.41
C ASP A 260 -8.80 -13.64 -3.87
N SER A 261 -8.92 -14.91 -3.47
CA SER A 261 -10.17 -15.44 -2.89
C SER A 261 -10.49 -14.79 -1.53
N CYS A 262 -11.76 -14.51 -1.24
CA CYS A 262 -12.17 -13.99 0.09
C CYS A 262 -11.89 -14.97 1.27
N GLY A 263 -11.46 -16.19 0.98
CA GLY A 263 -11.14 -17.20 1.99
C GLY A 263 -9.89 -16.83 2.82
N PHE A 264 -9.92 -17.23 4.09
CA PHE A 264 -8.76 -17.21 4.97
C PHE A 264 -7.88 -18.42 4.65
N GLU A 265 -6.61 -18.21 4.31
CA GLU A 265 -5.68 -19.33 4.14
C GLU A 265 -4.98 -19.68 5.46
N LEU A 266 -4.55 -20.94 5.58
CA LEU A 266 -3.69 -21.35 6.70
C LEU A 266 -2.42 -20.51 6.72
N LEU A 267 -2.08 -19.98 7.90
CA LEU A 267 -0.84 -19.26 8.11
C LEU A 267 0.35 -20.17 7.78
N ARG A 268 1.18 -19.72 6.83
CA ARG A 268 2.40 -20.43 6.43
C ARG A 268 3.60 -19.71 7.01
N SER A 269 4.40 -20.42 7.79
CA SER A 269 5.67 -19.91 8.29
C SER A 269 6.77 -20.16 7.27
N GLY A 270 7.62 -19.17 7.06
CA GLY A 270 8.73 -19.29 6.13
C GLY A 270 9.38 -17.96 5.78
N THR A 271 10.48 -18.06 5.04
CA THR A 271 11.19 -16.91 4.51
C THR A 271 10.66 -16.58 3.12
N THR A 272 10.48 -15.29 2.84
CA THR A 272 10.15 -14.76 1.53
C THR A 272 11.27 -13.83 1.09
N SER A 273 12.01 -14.26 0.06
CA SER A 273 13.04 -13.47 -0.58
C SER A 273 12.59 -13.00 -1.96
N ILE A 274 13.07 -11.83 -2.36
CA ILE A 274 12.74 -11.17 -3.62
C ILE A 274 14.03 -11.03 -4.40
N ARG A 275 14.03 -11.53 -5.63
CA ARG A 275 15.12 -11.42 -6.58
C ARG A 275 14.72 -10.47 -7.70
N LEU A 276 15.59 -9.51 -7.99
CA LEU A 276 15.45 -8.54 -9.06
C LEU A 276 16.62 -8.65 -10.01
N GLU A 277 16.33 -8.66 -11.30
CA GLU A 277 17.33 -8.62 -12.36
C GLU A 277 17.03 -7.46 -13.30
N PHE A 278 18.03 -6.66 -13.66
CA PHE A 278 17.89 -5.45 -14.46
C PHE A 278 18.59 -5.59 -15.81
N ASN A 279 18.02 -5.01 -16.87
CA ASN A 279 18.66 -4.94 -18.18
C ASN A 279 19.82 -3.93 -18.19
N THR A 280 19.68 -2.84 -17.43
CA THR A 280 20.72 -1.84 -17.22
C THR A 280 21.06 -1.76 -15.73
N PRO A 281 22.32 -1.48 -15.37
CA PRO A 281 22.69 -1.29 -13.97
C PRO A 281 21.84 -0.21 -13.30
N ILE A 282 21.55 -0.39 -12.01
CA ILE A 282 20.80 0.57 -11.20
C ILE A 282 21.44 1.96 -11.32
N PRO A 283 20.65 3.02 -11.59
CA PRO A 283 21.17 4.35 -11.88
C PRO A 283 21.96 4.96 -10.73
N ALA A 284 22.79 5.96 -11.07
CA ALA A 284 23.51 6.75 -10.08
C ALA A 284 22.54 7.40 -9.09
N GLY A 285 22.87 7.33 -7.79
CA GLY A 285 21.98 7.77 -6.71
C GLY A 285 21.16 6.64 -6.07
N GLY A 286 21.14 5.45 -6.69
CA GLY A 286 20.46 4.28 -6.15
C GLY A 286 18.94 4.37 -6.17
N VAL A 287 18.31 3.24 -5.90
CA VAL A 287 16.85 3.06 -5.97
C VAL A 287 16.41 2.47 -4.64
N GLU A 288 15.31 2.94 -4.08
CA GLU A 288 14.66 2.30 -2.94
C GLU A 288 13.62 1.30 -3.47
N MET A 289 13.68 0.05 -3.00
CA MET A 289 12.61 -0.92 -3.21
C MET A 289 11.66 -0.87 -2.03
N ILE A 290 10.37 -0.75 -2.32
CA ILE A 290 9.29 -0.86 -1.35
C ILE A 290 8.58 -2.19 -1.58
N VAL A 291 8.42 -2.94 -0.49
CA VAL A 291 7.77 -4.24 -0.44
C VAL A 291 6.59 -4.14 0.52
N LEU A 292 5.38 -4.24 -0.03
CA LEU A 292 4.14 -4.33 0.71
C LEU A 292 3.72 -5.80 0.78
N GLY A 293 3.76 -6.39 1.96
CA GLY A 293 3.27 -7.73 2.23
C GLY A 293 1.90 -7.68 2.89
N GLU A 294 0.96 -8.45 2.37
CA GLU A 294 -0.36 -8.65 2.98
C GLU A 294 -0.40 -10.06 3.60
N PHE A 295 -0.79 -10.14 4.86
CA PHE A 295 -0.82 -11.37 5.64
C PHE A 295 -2.22 -11.60 6.19
N ASP A 296 -2.61 -12.86 6.24
CA ASP A 296 -3.77 -13.25 7.03
C ASP A 296 -3.39 -13.22 8.52
N GLN A 297 -4.25 -12.67 9.37
CA GLN A 297 -4.04 -12.69 10.82
C GLN A 297 -5.39 -12.84 11.52
N MET A 298 -5.39 -13.58 12.62
CA MET A 298 -6.54 -13.71 13.49
C MET A 298 -6.25 -13.00 14.82
N LEU A 299 -7.17 -12.11 15.21
CA LEU A 299 -7.17 -11.43 16.50
C LEU A 299 -8.31 -12.00 17.35
N MET A 300 -8.01 -12.39 18.57
CA MET A 300 -8.95 -12.98 19.51
C MET A 300 -9.04 -12.09 20.74
N ILE A 301 -10.26 -11.76 21.16
CA ILE A 301 -10.54 -10.96 22.34
C ILE A 301 -11.29 -11.85 23.33
N ASP A 302 -10.68 -12.11 24.49
CA ASP A 302 -11.28 -12.95 25.52
C ASP A 302 -12.34 -12.21 26.35
N TYR A 303 -12.96 -12.92 27.29
CA TYR A 303 -13.93 -12.37 28.23
C TYR A 303 -13.36 -11.16 29.01
N ASN A 304 -12.10 -11.23 29.42
CA ASN A 304 -11.39 -10.21 30.20
C ASN A 304 -10.83 -9.07 29.32
N ARG A 305 -11.13 -9.05 28.01
CA ARG A 305 -10.61 -8.09 27.03
C ARG A 305 -9.10 -8.17 26.80
N HIS A 306 -8.47 -9.30 27.12
CA HIS A 306 -7.13 -9.57 26.64
C HIS A 306 -7.17 -9.88 25.15
N ILE A 307 -6.24 -9.25 24.42
CA ILE A 307 -6.10 -9.41 22.98
C ILE A 307 -4.96 -10.40 22.73
N VAL A 308 -5.27 -11.47 22.02
CA VAL A 308 -4.30 -12.47 21.56
C VAL A 308 -4.30 -12.48 20.03
N SER A 309 -3.11 -12.60 19.44
CA SER A 309 -2.94 -12.72 17.99
C SER A 309 -2.21 -14.01 17.67
N ASP A 310 -2.59 -14.71 16.61
CA ASP A 310 -1.94 -15.97 16.21
C ASP A 310 -0.43 -15.83 15.94
N SER A 311 0.04 -14.65 15.53
CA SER A 311 1.46 -14.36 15.33
C SER A 311 2.31 -14.41 16.61
N ASN A 312 1.69 -14.45 17.79
CA ASN A 312 2.34 -14.54 19.11
C ASN A 312 2.17 -15.92 19.76
N LEU A 313 1.65 -16.93 19.05
CA LEU A 313 1.50 -18.30 19.55
C LEU A 313 2.74 -19.19 19.32
N GLY A 314 3.91 -18.59 19.11
CA GLY A 314 5.20 -19.27 18.96
C GLY A 314 6.06 -19.18 20.22
#